data_AF-A0A4Y7ZY63-F1
#
_entry.id   AF-A0A4Y7ZY63-F1
#
_cell.length_a   1.000
_cell.length_b   1.000
_cell.length_c   1.000
_cell.angle_alpha   90.00
_cell.angle_beta   90.00
_cell.angle_gamma   90.00
#
_symmetry.space_group_name_H-M   'P 1'
#
loop_
_entity.id
_entity.type
_entity.pdbx_description
1 polymer ?
#
loop_
_entity_poly.entity_id
_entity_poly.type
_entity_poly.pdbx_seq_one_letter_code
_entity_poly.pdbx_strand_id
1 'polypeptide(L)'
;MKIIITLCLSLIASLQFVQAEPVIIGNNSFLDFSSLDSGNSEVEFKIENHTIADMILGDTVAVISNIKWNDSQMADYQQRYGSNPHQLILAAFNNKKDPTPEEQAETFSTRDGSALLYLYLSDFQSEETNQKIGVFFIKDAQNWFSDKGLMPIPDAIYQQNLVELGLQEAVYEGGHK
;
A
#
# COMPACT_ATOMS: atom_id res chain seq x y z
N MET A 1 47.15 55.24 15.50
CA MET A 1 47.20 54.62 14.17
C MET A 1 46.66 53.19 14.30
N LYS A 2 45.53 52.95 13.62
CA LYS A 2 44.76 51.73 13.30
C LYS A 2 44.89 50.46 14.17
N ILE A 3 43.77 50.14 14.82
CA ILE A 3 43.37 48.85 15.42
C ILE A 3 43.03 47.88 14.28
N ILE A 4 43.61 46.67 14.27
CA ILE A 4 43.21 45.57 13.38
C ILE A 4 42.26 44.67 14.17
N ILE A 5 40.97 44.70 13.80
CA ILE A 5 39.96 43.77 14.30
C ILE A 5 39.92 42.61 13.30
N THR A 6 40.43 41.45 13.73
CA THR A 6 40.27 40.19 12.99
C THR A 6 38.85 39.68 13.20
N LEU A 7 37.98 39.88 12.21
CA LEU A 7 36.65 39.29 12.16
C LEU A 7 36.80 37.81 11.74
N CYS A 8 36.66 36.88 12.68
CA CYS A 8 36.40 35.48 12.34
C CYS A 8 34.94 35.37 11.86
N LEU A 9 34.74 35.29 10.55
CA LEU A 9 33.47 34.90 9.95
C LEU A 9 33.28 33.39 10.18
N SER A 10 32.49 33.02 11.18
CA SER A 10 32.00 31.65 11.33
C SER A 10 30.90 31.41 10.29
N LEU A 11 31.25 30.69 9.22
CA LEU A 11 30.31 30.21 8.21
C LEU A 11 29.52 29.04 8.83
N ILE A 12 28.32 29.33 9.36
CA ILE A 12 27.37 28.29 9.76
C ILE A 12 26.71 27.81 8.48
N ALA A 13 27.17 26.68 7.94
CA ALA A 13 26.47 25.98 6.88
C ALA A 13 25.22 25.34 7.50
N SER A 14 24.07 25.97 7.29
CA SER A 14 22.76 25.38 7.62
C SER A 14 22.58 24.14 6.75
N LEU A 15 22.76 22.94 7.31
CA LEU A 15 22.22 21.72 6.71
C LEU A 15 20.70 21.85 6.72
N GLN A 16 20.13 22.26 5.60
CA GLN A 16 18.71 22.08 5.37
C GLN A 16 18.51 20.58 5.16
N PHE A 17 17.99 19.91 6.19
CA PHE A 17 17.41 18.59 6.00
C PHE A 17 16.25 18.77 5.02
N VAL A 18 16.45 18.37 3.77
CA VAL A 18 15.35 18.24 2.81
C VAL A 18 14.50 17.10 3.35
N GLN A 19 13.40 17.43 4.01
CA GLN A 19 12.38 16.44 4.35
C GLN A 19 11.86 15.90 3.03
N ALA A 20 11.99 14.58 2.81
CA ALA A 20 11.44 13.94 1.63
C ALA A 20 9.92 14.21 1.60
N GLU A 21 9.40 14.55 0.42
CA GLU A 21 7.95 14.72 0.29
C GLU A 21 7.25 13.37 0.58
N PRO A 22 6.08 13.41 1.24
CA PRO A 22 5.37 12.19 1.57
C PRO A 22 4.92 11.46 0.30
N VAL A 23 4.92 10.13 0.35
CA VAL A 23 4.38 9.30 -0.72
C VAL A 23 2.87 9.52 -0.83
N ILE A 24 2.37 9.74 -2.04
CA ILE A 24 0.92 9.87 -2.29
C ILE A 24 0.33 8.51 -2.66
N ILE A 25 -0.62 8.07 -1.84
CA ILE A 25 -1.44 6.88 -2.07
C ILE A 25 -2.84 7.34 -2.48
N GLY A 26 -3.29 6.88 -3.64
CA GLY A 26 -4.63 7.14 -4.12
C GLY A 26 -5.71 6.34 -3.39
N ASN A 27 -6.81 6.98 -3.03
CA ASN A 27 -8.02 6.34 -2.56
C ASN A 27 -9.06 6.31 -3.68
N ASN A 28 -9.18 5.16 -4.33
CA ASN A 28 -10.23 4.81 -5.28
C ASN A 28 -11.26 3.87 -4.62
N SER A 29 -11.60 4.13 -3.37
CA SER A 29 -12.60 3.39 -2.61
C SER A 29 -13.62 4.35 -1.99
N PHE A 30 -14.72 3.80 -1.46
CA PHE A 30 -15.70 4.58 -0.71
C PHE A 30 -15.34 4.74 0.78
N LEU A 31 -14.15 4.28 1.21
CA LEU A 31 -13.70 4.42 2.60
C LEU A 31 -13.11 5.81 2.85
N ASP A 32 -13.39 6.36 4.04
CA ASP A 32 -12.74 7.57 4.54
C ASP A 32 -11.55 7.19 5.42
N PHE A 33 -10.35 7.51 4.92
CA PHE A 33 -9.06 7.24 5.56
C PHE A 33 -8.57 8.36 6.48
N SER A 34 -9.35 9.42 6.68
CA SER A 34 -8.95 10.57 7.51
C SER A 34 -8.61 10.22 8.96
N SER A 35 -9.15 9.10 9.47
CA SER A 35 -8.90 8.58 10.81
C SER A 35 -7.89 7.44 10.88
N LEU A 36 -7.23 7.08 9.78
CA LEU A 36 -6.19 6.05 9.80
C LEU A 36 -4.89 6.64 10.36
N ASP A 37 -4.39 6.04 11.45
CA ASP A 37 -3.12 6.44 12.04
C ASP A 37 -1.95 5.82 11.27
N SER A 38 -1.22 6.66 10.54
CA SER A 38 0.01 6.27 9.84
C SER A 38 1.26 6.41 10.70
N GLY A 39 1.15 6.77 11.99
CA GLY A 39 2.30 6.99 12.89
C GLY A 39 3.17 5.76 13.13
N ASN A 40 2.67 4.56 12.84
CA ASN A 40 3.43 3.32 12.87
C ASN A 40 4.09 2.96 11.53
N SER A 41 3.86 3.74 10.47
CA SER A 41 4.50 3.51 9.19
C SER A 41 5.95 3.99 9.20
N GLU A 42 6.85 3.18 8.65
CA GLU A 42 8.23 3.56 8.41
C GLU A 42 8.40 4.49 7.19
N VAL A 43 7.32 4.76 6.46
CA VAL A 43 7.28 5.64 5.29
C VAL A 43 6.27 6.75 5.56
N GLU A 44 6.67 8.01 5.41
CA GLU A 44 5.72 9.12 5.44
C GLU A 44 4.85 9.08 4.17
N PHE A 45 3.55 8.91 4.32
CA PHE A 45 2.61 8.92 3.20
C PHE A 45 1.33 9.70 3.53
N LYS A 46 0.63 10.11 2.47
CA LYS A 46 -0.71 10.70 2.52
C LYS A 46 -1.66 9.90 1.64
N ILE A 47 -2.93 9.87 2.05
CA ILE A 47 -3.99 9.25 1.29
C ILE A 47 -4.89 10.35 0.73
N GLU A 48 -4.99 10.43 -0.59
CA GLU A 48 -5.74 11.46 -1.31
C GLU A 48 -6.68 10.81 -2.33
N ASN A 49 -7.73 11.51 -2.74
CA ASN A 49 -8.68 10.96 -3.72
C ASN A 49 -8.02 10.91 -5.10
N HIS A 50 -7.71 9.70 -5.55
CA HIS A 50 -7.20 9.42 -6.88
C HIS A 50 -7.79 8.12 -7.39
N THR A 51 -7.70 7.93 -8.69
CA THR A 51 -8.23 6.80 -9.43
C THR A 51 -7.11 5.85 -9.85
N ILE A 52 -7.51 4.69 -10.33
CA ILE A 52 -6.63 3.74 -11.03
C ILE A 52 -5.89 4.42 -12.20
N ALA A 53 -6.57 5.30 -12.93
CA ALA A 53 -5.97 5.99 -14.07
C ALA A 53 -4.81 6.89 -13.65
N ASP A 54 -4.90 7.55 -12.49
CA ASP A 54 -3.84 8.42 -11.98
C ASP A 54 -2.56 7.62 -11.68
N MET A 55 -2.69 6.40 -11.16
CA MET A 55 -1.54 5.49 -11.01
C MET A 55 -0.97 5.02 -12.34
N ILE A 56 -1.82 4.71 -13.33
CA ILE A 56 -1.38 4.35 -14.70
C ILE A 56 -0.65 5.53 -15.37
N LEU A 57 -1.02 6.77 -15.04
CA LEU A 57 -0.35 7.97 -15.56
C LEU A 57 0.93 8.31 -14.80
N GLY A 58 1.11 7.78 -13.59
CA GLY A 58 2.26 8.01 -12.72
C GLY A 58 2.08 9.15 -11.72
N ASP A 59 0.86 9.65 -11.55
CA ASP A 59 0.52 10.74 -10.62
C ASP A 59 0.46 10.24 -9.16
N THR A 60 0.23 8.95 -8.96
CA THR A 60 0.32 8.27 -7.67
C THR A 60 1.12 6.99 -7.81
N VAL A 61 1.73 6.54 -6.71
CA VAL A 61 2.57 5.32 -6.73
C VAL A 61 1.88 4.11 -6.12
N ALA A 62 0.73 4.32 -5.50
CA ALA A 62 -0.10 3.26 -4.98
C ALA A 62 -1.55 3.70 -5.02
N VAL A 63 -2.48 2.76 -5.19
CA VAL A 63 -3.92 3.01 -5.14
C VAL A 63 -4.62 1.94 -4.32
N ILE A 64 -5.39 2.37 -3.32
CA ILE A 64 -6.37 1.56 -2.62
C ILE A 64 -7.67 1.57 -3.42
N SER A 65 -8.23 0.42 -3.76
CA SER A 65 -9.42 0.32 -4.61
C SER A 65 -10.38 -0.74 -4.10
N ASN A 66 -11.69 -0.44 -4.10
CA ASN A 66 -12.74 -1.46 -3.91
C ASN A 66 -13.17 -2.11 -5.24
N ILE A 67 -12.51 -1.74 -6.34
CA ILE A 67 -12.72 -2.27 -7.67
C ILE A 67 -11.44 -2.96 -8.12
N LYS A 68 -11.55 -4.25 -8.45
CA LYS A 68 -10.45 -4.99 -9.07
C LYS A 68 -10.16 -4.40 -10.45
N TRP A 69 -8.90 -4.19 -10.77
CA TRP A 69 -8.52 -3.72 -12.11
C TRP A 69 -8.90 -4.78 -13.15
N ASN A 70 -9.41 -4.30 -14.28
CA ASN A 70 -9.70 -5.15 -15.42
C ASN A 70 -8.46 -5.37 -16.30
N ASP A 71 -8.57 -6.31 -17.23
CA ASP A 71 -7.46 -6.70 -18.11
C ASP A 71 -6.93 -5.52 -18.96
N SER A 72 -7.80 -4.58 -19.37
CA SER A 72 -7.38 -3.39 -20.11
C SER A 72 -6.51 -2.47 -19.25
N GLN A 73 -6.89 -2.26 -18.00
CA GLN A 73 -6.11 -1.43 -17.06
C GLN A 73 -4.76 -2.08 -16.73
N MET A 74 -4.74 -3.40 -16.54
CA MET A 74 -3.50 -4.16 -16.36
C MET A 74 -2.59 -4.04 -17.59
N ALA A 75 -3.15 -4.22 -18.79
CA ALA A 75 -2.41 -4.11 -20.05
C ALA A 75 -1.85 -2.69 -20.28
N ASP A 76 -2.63 -1.65 -20.02
CA ASP A 76 -2.21 -0.26 -20.17
C ASP A 76 -1.03 0.07 -19.23
N TYR A 77 -1.10 -0.40 -17.99
CA TYR A 77 -0.01 -0.26 -17.03
C TYR A 77 1.23 -1.02 -17.52
N GLN A 78 1.08 -2.30 -17.87
CA GLN A 78 2.19 -3.13 -18.32
C GLN A 78 2.86 -2.58 -19.59
N GLN A 79 2.08 -2.05 -20.53
CA GLN A 79 2.61 -1.44 -21.74
C GLN A 79 3.49 -0.21 -21.43
N ARG A 80 3.10 0.58 -20.43
CA ARG A 80 3.83 1.80 -20.06
C ARG A 80 5.09 1.49 -19.26
N TYR A 81 5.05 0.43 -18.47
CA TYR A 81 5.98 0.25 -17.36
C TYR A 81 6.78 -1.06 -17.39
N GLY A 82 6.41 -1.98 -18.28
CA GLY A 82 7.13 -3.23 -18.51
C GLY A 82 6.81 -4.35 -17.51
N SER A 83 5.99 -4.08 -16.49
CA SER A 83 5.61 -5.03 -15.44
C SER A 83 4.15 -4.81 -15.01
N ASN A 84 3.60 -5.77 -14.27
CA ASN A 84 2.29 -5.61 -13.62
C ASN A 84 2.49 -4.93 -12.27
N PRO A 85 1.53 -4.13 -11.77
CA PRO A 85 1.61 -3.62 -10.41
C PRO A 85 1.42 -4.77 -9.42
N HIS A 86 2.07 -4.69 -8.26
CA HIS A 86 1.77 -5.61 -7.17
C HIS A 86 0.33 -5.42 -6.71
N GLN A 87 -0.39 -6.51 -6.52
CA GLN A 87 -1.78 -6.48 -6.05
C GLN A 87 -1.92 -7.20 -4.71
N LEU A 88 -2.18 -6.44 -3.66
CA LEU A 88 -2.47 -6.98 -2.34
C LEU A 88 -3.98 -6.94 -2.06
N ILE A 89 -4.46 -7.93 -1.31
CA ILE A 89 -5.83 -7.93 -0.77
C ILE A 89 -5.75 -7.41 0.67
N LEU A 90 -6.50 -6.37 1.00
CA LEU A 90 -6.43 -5.70 2.30
C LEU A 90 -7.51 -6.11 3.28
N ALA A 91 -8.72 -6.35 2.78
CA ALA A 91 -9.91 -6.69 3.56
C ALA A 91 -11.05 -7.09 2.63
N ALA A 92 -12.17 -7.57 3.18
CA ALA A 92 -13.41 -7.77 2.45
C ALA A 92 -14.56 -6.91 2.99
N PHE A 93 -15.46 -6.47 2.11
CA PHE A 93 -16.66 -5.72 2.46
C PHE A 93 -17.75 -6.65 2.99
N ASN A 94 -17.46 -7.29 4.12
CA ASN A 94 -18.33 -8.20 4.83
C ASN A 94 -18.15 -7.93 6.34
N ASN A 95 -19.24 -7.64 7.04
CA ASN A 95 -19.21 -7.25 8.45
C ASN A 95 -19.57 -8.39 9.41
N LYS A 96 -19.51 -9.63 8.94
CA LYS A 96 -19.80 -10.81 9.75
C LYS A 96 -18.82 -10.89 10.92
N LYS A 97 -19.39 -10.99 12.13
CA LYS A 97 -18.62 -11.15 13.37
C LYS A 97 -18.22 -12.61 13.52
N ASP A 98 -16.94 -12.83 13.86
CA ASP A 98 -16.36 -14.16 14.13
C ASP A 98 -16.66 -15.20 13.04
N PRO A 99 -16.33 -14.92 11.76
CA PRO A 99 -16.56 -15.87 10.67
C PRO A 99 -15.73 -17.14 10.87
N THR A 100 -16.27 -18.29 10.48
CA THR A 100 -15.47 -19.53 10.44
C THR A 100 -14.42 -19.45 9.34
N PRO A 101 -13.36 -20.28 9.38
CA PRO A 101 -12.35 -20.33 8.31
C PRO A 101 -12.96 -20.60 6.92
N GLU A 102 -14.01 -21.43 6.85
CA GLU A 102 -14.72 -21.72 5.60
C GLU A 102 -15.47 -20.49 5.07
N GLU A 103 -16.08 -19.71 5.95
CA GLU A 103 -16.79 -18.49 5.59
C GLU A 103 -15.81 -17.40 5.13
N GLN A 104 -14.67 -17.26 5.81
CA GLN A 104 -13.57 -16.42 5.34
C GLN A 104 -13.10 -16.85 3.94
N ALA A 105 -12.91 -18.15 3.72
CA ALA A 105 -12.51 -18.66 2.40
C ALA A 105 -13.57 -18.37 1.33
N GLU A 106 -14.86 -18.46 1.65
CA GLU A 106 -15.94 -18.11 0.72
C GLU A 106 -15.94 -16.62 0.37
N THR A 107 -15.79 -15.75 1.37
CA THR A 107 -15.69 -14.29 1.22
C THR A 107 -14.46 -13.88 0.41
N PHE A 108 -13.27 -14.37 0.76
CA PHE A 108 -12.02 -14.00 0.08
C PHE A 108 -11.83 -14.69 -1.28
N SER A 109 -12.61 -15.74 -1.58
CA SER A 109 -12.76 -16.27 -2.94
C SER A 109 -13.83 -15.55 -3.75
N THR A 110 -14.50 -14.55 -3.18
CA THR A 110 -15.59 -13.75 -3.77
C THR A 110 -16.83 -14.57 -4.17
N ARG A 111 -16.95 -15.81 -3.70
CA ARG A 111 -18.05 -16.72 -4.05
C ARG A 111 -19.38 -16.30 -3.43
N ASP A 112 -19.34 -15.64 -2.27
CA ASP A 112 -20.50 -15.06 -1.60
C ASP A 112 -20.94 -13.72 -2.20
N GLY A 113 -20.22 -13.19 -3.20
CA GLY A 113 -20.48 -11.90 -3.83
C GLY A 113 -19.91 -10.70 -3.07
N SER A 114 -19.16 -10.91 -1.99
CA SER A 114 -18.49 -9.84 -1.25
C SER A 114 -17.42 -9.17 -2.12
N ALA A 115 -17.44 -7.84 -2.16
CA ALA A 115 -16.34 -7.07 -2.74
C ALA A 115 -15.11 -7.13 -1.84
N LEU A 116 -13.91 -7.06 -2.43
CA LEU A 116 -12.66 -6.95 -1.70
C LEU A 116 -12.11 -5.53 -1.79
N LEU A 117 -11.27 -5.17 -0.81
CA LEU A 117 -10.43 -4.00 -0.84
C LEU A 117 -9.03 -4.42 -1.29
N TYR A 118 -8.49 -3.73 -2.29
CA TYR A 118 -7.19 -4.01 -2.87
C TYR A 118 -6.23 -2.84 -2.63
N LEU A 119 -4.93 -3.13 -2.57
CA LEU A 119 -3.85 -2.17 -2.72
C LEU A 119 -3.04 -2.53 -3.95
N TYR A 120 -2.93 -1.60 -4.87
CA TYR A 120 -2.04 -1.69 -6.01
C TYR A 120 -0.79 -0.88 -5.71
N LEU A 121 0.39 -1.49 -5.81
CA LEU A 121 1.68 -0.81 -5.64
C LEU A 121 2.42 -0.75 -6.96
N SER A 122 3.04 0.39 -7.23
CA SER A 122 3.74 0.64 -8.46
C SER A 122 5.20 0.21 -8.37
N ASP A 123 5.70 -0.42 -9.42
CA ASP A 123 7.11 -0.79 -9.57
C ASP A 123 8.07 0.40 -9.80
N PHE A 124 7.59 1.66 -9.89
CA PHE A 124 8.50 2.83 -9.99
C PHE A 124 9.06 3.25 -8.63
N GLN A 125 8.43 2.82 -7.54
CA GLN A 125 8.98 3.03 -6.22
C GLN A 125 10.01 1.97 -5.88
N SER A 126 10.90 2.31 -4.94
CA SER A 126 11.83 1.32 -4.42
C SER A 126 11.07 0.14 -3.81
N GLU A 127 11.59 -1.06 -4.03
CA GLU A 127 11.05 -2.30 -3.46
C GLU A 127 10.85 -2.18 -1.94
N GLU A 128 11.83 -1.60 -1.25
CA GLU A 128 11.76 -1.34 0.20
C GLU A 128 10.56 -0.45 0.58
N THR A 129 10.30 0.61 -0.19
CA THR A 129 9.15 1.50 0.06
C THR A 129 7.82 0.76 -0.16
N ASN A 130 7.72 -0.02 -1.24
CA ASN A 130 6.55 -0.84 -1.52
C ASN A 130 6.31 -1.89 -0.42
N GLN A 131 7.36 -2.56 0.04
CA GLN A 131 7.29 -3.51 1.14
C GLN A 131 6.80 -2.84 2.43
N LYS A 132 7.33 -1.67 2.79
CA LYS A 132 6.90 -0.93 3.99
C LYS A 132 5.45 -0.48 3.92
N ILE A 133 5.03 0.09 2.79
CA ILE A 133 3.63 0.50 2.57
C ILE A 133 2.71 -0.73 2.61
N GLY A 134 3.08 -1.80 1.88
CA GLY A 134 2.33 -3.04 1.83
C GLY A 134 2.13 -3.66 3.21
N VAL A 135 3.22 -3.83 3.98
CA VAL A 135 3.22 -4.37 5.34
C VAL A 135 2.32 -3.54 6.26
N PHE A 136 2.42 -2.21 6.21
CA PHE A 136 1.56 -1.34 7.01
C PHE A 136 0.08 -1.65 6.79
N PHE A 137 -0.38 -1.82 5.54
CA PHE A 137 -1.79 -2.10 5.27
C PHE A 137 -2.20 -3.54 5.62
N ILE A 138 -1.37 -4.54 5.33
CA ILE A 138 -1.73 -5.95 5.57
C ILE A 138 -1.59 -6.36 7.05
N LYS A 139 -0.95 -5.54 7.88
CA LYS A 139 -0.72 -5.83 9.29
C LYS A 139 -1.23 -4.74 10.22
N ASP A 140 -0.72 -3.52 10.11
CA ASP A 140 -0.96 -2.47 11.10
C ASP A 140 -2.34 -1.82 10.94
N ALA A 141 -2.83 -1.72 9.71
CA ALA A 141 -4.16 -1.17 9.40
C ALA A 141 -5.32 -2.17 9.60
N GLN A 142 -5.07 -3.44 9.92
CA GLN A 142 -6.12 -4.47 10.00
C GLN A 142 -7.18 -4.21 11.08
N ASN A 143 -6.77 -3.68 12.23
CA ASN A 143 -7.70 -3.26 13.27
C ASN A 143 -8.59 -2.11 12.79
N TRP A 144 -8.01 -1.15 12.07
CA TRP A 144 -8.75 -0.04 11.50
C TRP A 144 -9.77 -0.51 10.47
N PHE A 145 -9.43 -1.47 9.61
CA PHE A 145 -10.40 -2.08 8.69
C PHE A 145 -11.55 -2.75 9.43
N SER A 146 -11.26 -3.46 10.52
CA SER A 146 -12.27 -4.08 11.38
C SER A 146 -13.20 -3.04 12.01
N ASP A 147 -12.65 -1.90 12.48
CA ASP A 147 -13.43 -0.78 13.03
C ASP A 147 -14.35 -0.11 11.98
N LYS A 148 -13.98 -0.18 10.70
CA LYS A 148 -14.82 0.27 9.57
C LYS A 148 -15.83 -0.79 9.12
N GLY A 149 -15.92 -1.93 9.81
CA GLY A 149 -16.87 -2.99 9.51
C GLY A 149 -16.47 -3.86 8.32
N LEU A 150 -15.18 -3.92 7.98
CA LEU A 150 -14.65 -4.85 7.01
C LEU A 150 -14.15 -6.12 7.70
N MET A 151 -14.13 -7.23 6.96
CA MET A 151 -13.53 -8.46 7.40
C MET A 151 -12.01 -8.37 7.19
N PRO A 152 -11.20 -8.57 8.25
CA PRO A 152 -9.74 -8.60 8.11
C PRO A 152 -9.30 -9.83 7.30
N ILE A 153 -8.11 -9.76 6.72
CA ILE A 153 -7.57 -10.87 5.93
C ILE A 153 -7.25 -12.08 6.80
N PRO A 154 -7.57 -13.31 6.37
CA PRO A 154 -7.12 -14.52 7.03
C PRO A 154 -5.64 -14.79 6.74
N ASP A 155 -5.02 -15.66 7.54
CA ASP A 155 -3.60 -16.00 7.43
C ASP A 155 -3.19 -16.39 6.01
N ALA A 156 -4.01 -17.18 5.29
CA ALA A 156 -3.71 -17.57 3.91
C ALA A 156 -3.53 -16.37 2.96
N ILE A 157 -4.37 -15.34 3.09
CA ILE A 157 -4.30 -14.12 2.29
C ILE A 157 -3.14 -13.24 2.75
N TYR A 158 -2.87 -13.17 4.05
CA TYR A 158 -1.69 -12.49 4.58
C TYR A 158 -0.39 -13.09 4.01
N GLN A 159 -0.26 -14.42 4.00
CA GLN A 159 0.89 -15.11 3.41
C GLN A 159 0.99 -14.88 1.89
N GLN A 160 -0.13 -14.92 1.18
CA GLN A 160 -0.15 -14.58 -0.26
C GLN A 160 0.36 -13.15 -0.51
N ASN A 161 -0.07 -12.18 0.29
CA ASN A 161 0.40 -10.80 0.17
C ASN A 161 1.92 -10.68 0.46
N LEU A 162 2.46 -11.45 1.40
CA LEU A 162 3.91 -11.48 1.67
C LEU A 162 4.70 -12.03 0.48
N VAL A 163 4.18 -13.05 -0.20
CA VAL A 163 4.79 -13.58 -1.44
C VAL A 163 4.76 -12.53 -2.54
N GLU A 164 3.63 -11.84 -2.72
CA GLU A 164 3.49 -10.76 -3.71
C GLU A 164 4.49 -9.62 -3.46
N LEU A 165 4.74 -9.28 -2.19
CA LEU A 165 5.73 -8.27 -1.78
C LEU A 165 7.20 -8.74 -1.87
N GLY A 166 7.46 -10.00 -2.26
CA GLY A 166 8.80 -10.58 -2.26
C GLY A 166 9.39 -10.82 -0.86
N LEU A 167 8.57 -10.74 0.19
CA LEU A 167 8.98 -10.94 1.58
C LEU A 167 8.96 -12.42 2.00
N GLN A 168 8.39 -13.28 1.17
CA GLN A 168 8.30 -14.71 1.40
C GLN A 168 8.35 -15.49 0.09
N GLU A 169 8.97 -16.68 0.11
CA GLU A 169 8.94 -17.57 -1.05
C GLU A 169 7.57 -18.24 -1.22
N ALA A 170 7.14 -18.41 -2.46
CA ALA A 170 5.93 -19.15 -2.77
C ALA A 170 6.08 -20.62 -2.36
N VAL A 171 5.34 -21.04 -1.33
CA VAL A 171 5.25 -22.45 -0.93
C VAL A 171 4.14 -23.10 -1.75
N TYR A 172 4.50 -23.72 -2.87
CA TYR A 172 3.57 -24.56 -3.62
C TYR A 172 3.44 -25.91 -2.91
N GLU A 173 2.32 -26.14 -2.22
CA GLU A 173 1.92 -27.49 -1.80
C GLU A 173 1.50 -28.30 -3.04
N GLY A 174 2.48 -28.82 -3.79
CA GLY A 174 2.22 -29.51 -5.05
C GLY A 174 3.45 -29.79 -5.88
N GLY A 175 4.52 -30.29 -5.26
CA GLY A 175 5.68 -30.78 -5.99
C GLY A 175 5.36 -32.05 -6.78
N HIS A 176 4.91 -31.91 -8.02
CA HIS A 176 5.21 -32.89 -9.05
C HIS A 176 6.46 -32.40 -9.80
N LYS A 177 7.61 -33.02 -9.47
CA LYS A 177 8.75 -33.08 -10.37
C LYS A 177 8.46 -34.02 -11.52
#